data_AF-A0A497G4U2-F1
#
_entry.id   AF-A0A497G4U2-F1
#
_cell.length_a   1.000
_cell.length_b   1.000
_cell.length_c   1.000
_cell.angle_alpha   90.00
_cell.angle_beta   90.00
_cell.angle_gamma   90.00
#
_symmetry.space_group_name_H-M   'P 1'
#
loop_
_entity.id
_entity.type
_entity.pdbx_description
1 polymer ?
#
loop_
_entity_poly.entity_id
_entity_poly.type
_entity_poly.pdbx_seq_one_letter_code
_entity_poly.pdbx_strand_id
1 'polypeptide(L)' 'MEEDVYVVKMDSKGRIVIPKDIRVKLGLKAGSRIQVLLKGSEVVLKYIK' A
#
# COMPACT_ATOMS: atom_id res chain seq x y z
N MET A 1 2.77 0.59 19.99
CA MET A 1 3.10 1.21 18.69
C MET A 1 1.78 1.65 18.10
N GLU A 2 1.65 2.91 17.72
CA GLU A 2 0.41 3.43 17.15
C GLU A 2 0.33 2.93 15.69
N GLU A 3 -0.73 2.19 15.37
CA GLU A 3 -0.97 1.70 14.01
C GLU A 3 -1.87 2.70 13.28
N ASP A 4 -1.38 3.30 12.21
CA ASP A 4 -2.23 4.09 11.33
C ASP A 4 -3.12 3.15 10.50
N VAL A 5 -4.40 3.06 10.83
CA VAL A 5 -5.39 2.25 10.08
C VAL A 5 -6.06 3.12 9.02
N TYR A 6 -5.95 2.71 7.76
CA TYR A 6 -6.65 3.34 6.64
C TYR A 6 -7.60 2.35 5.97
N VAL A 7 -8.84 2.76 5.75
CA VAL A 7 -9.81 2.02 4.95
C VAL A 7 -9.91 2.68 3.58
N VAL A 8 -9.62 1.92 2.52
CA VAL A 8 -9.71 2.39 1.13
C VAL A 8 -10.59 1.46 0.32
N LYS A 9 -11.35 2.03 -0.62
CA LYS A 9 -12.14 1.25 -1.57
C LYS A 9 -11.27 0.87 -2.77
N MET A 10 -11.44 -0.35 -3.24
CA MET A 10 -10.88 -0.79 -4.51
C MET A 10 -11.64 -0.13 -5.68
N ASP A 11 -10.91 0.37 -6.67
CA ASP A 11 -11.51 0.94 -7.87
C ASP A 11 -12.04 -0.15 -8.83
N SER A 12 -12.70 0.26 -9.92
CA SER A 12 -13.26 -0.66 -10.91
C SER A 12 -12.21 -1.48 -11.68
N LYS A 13 -10.93 -1.14 -11.56
CA LYS A 13 -9.81 -1.85 -12.20
C LYS A 13 -9.06 -2.75 -11.20
N GLY A 14 -9.57 -2.92 -9.99
CA GLY A 14 -8.95 -3.76 -8.97
C GLY A 14 -7.77 -3.10 -8.26
N ARG A 15 -7.60 -1.78 -8.35
CA ARG A 15 -6.48 -1.06 -7.73
C ARG A 15 -6.90 -0.45 -6.41
N ILE A 16 -5.97 -0.41 -5.45
CA ILE A 16 -6.12 0.35 -4.21
C ILE A 16 -5.17 1.55 -4.22
N VAL A 17 -5.65 2.66 -3.68
CA VAL A 17 -4.84 3.87 -3.52
C VAL A 17 -4.10 3.78 -2.19
N ILE A 18 -2.77 3.84 -2.23
CA ILE A 18 -1.97 4.04 -1.01
C ILE A 18 -2.17 5.51 -0.59
N PRO A 19 -2.72 5.82 0.60
CA PRO A 19 -2.97 7.19 1.07
C PRO A 19 -1.73 8.08 1.02
N LYS A 20 -1.94 9.40 0.87
CA LYS A 20 -0.85 10.39 0.71
C LYS A 20 0.17 10.30 1.86
N ASP A 21 -0.29 10.14 3.09
CA ASP A 21 0.55 10.15 4.27
C ASP A 21 1.50 8.95 4.29
N ILE A 22 1.01 7.76 3.92
CA ILE A 22 1.85 6.57 3.74
C ILE A 22 2.89 6.80 2.64
N ARG A 23 2.49 7.37 1.49
CA ARG A 23 3.42 7.64 0.39
C ARG A 23 4.53 8.60 0.80
N VAL A 24 4.20 9.66 1.54
CA VAL A 24 5.18 10.63 2.04
C VAL A 24 6.12 9.98 3.06
N LYS A 25 5.59 9.25 4.05
CA LYS A 25 6.38 8.54 5.06
C LYS A 25 7.36 7.53 4.46
N LEU A 26 6.94 6.80 3.43
CA LEU A 26 7.76 5.79 2.75
C LEU A 26 8.56 6.30 1.56
N GLY A 27 8.40 7.57 1.16
CA GLY A 27 9.06 8.15 0.00
C GLY A 27 8.63 7.53 -1.35
N LEU A 28 7.40 7.00 -1.43
CA LEU A 28 6.87 6.39 -2.65
C LEU A 28 6.63 7.43 -3.74
N LYS A 29 7.09 7.11 -4.96
CA LYS A 29 6.93 7.94 -6.16
C LYS A 29 6.27 7.14 -7.26
N ALA A 30 5.80 7.83 -8.31
CA ALA A 30 5.34 7.15 -9.51
C ALA A 30 6.46 6.25 -10.06
N GLY A 31 6.13 4.99 -10.36
CA GLY A 31 7.10 3.98 -10.80
C GLY A 31 7.83 3.22 -9.68
N SER A 32 7.63 3.57 -8.40
CA SER A 32 8.15 2.77 -7.27
C SER A 32 7.65 1.32 -7.38
N ARG A 33 8.55 0.36 -7.15
CA ARG A 33 8.22 -1.07 -7.17
C ARG A 33 7.70 -1.49 -5.79
N ILE A 34 6.52 -2.11 -5.77
CA ILE A 34 5.92 -2.67 -4.56
C ILE A 34 5.88 -4.19 -4.72
N GLN A 35 6.41 -4.91 -3.74
CA GLN A 35 6.16 -6.34 -3.60
C GLN A 35 4.75 -6.55 -3.05
N VAL A 36 3.98 -7.40 -3.71
CA VAL A 36 2.66 -7.83 -3.24
C VAL A 36 2.77 -9.28 -2.80
N LEU A 37 2.42 -9.56 -1.55
CA LEU A 37 2.49 -10.89 -0.94
C LEU A 37 1.10 -11.28 -0.44
N LEU A 38 0.69 -12.52 -0.71
CA LEU A 38 -0.48 -13.12 -0.07
C LEU A 38 0.00 -13.96 1.12
N LYS A 39 -0.46 -13.63 2.33
CA LYS A 39 -0.21 -14.39 3.56
C LYS A 39 -1.54 -14.84 4.14
N GLY A 40 -1.94 -16.08 3.85
CA GLY A 40 -3.27 -16.57 4.21
C GLY A 40 -4.37 -15.73 3.55
N SER A 41 -5.14 -14.99 4.36
CA SER A 41 -6.19 -14.07 3.88
C SER A 41 -5.73 -12.61 3.78
N GLU A 42 -4.46 -12.31 4.04
CA GLU A 42 -3.94 -10.95 4.08
C GLU A 42 -3.08 -10.61 2.87
N VAL A 43 -3.23 -9.39 2.35
CA VAL A 43 -2.32 -8.83 1.35
C VAL A 43 -1.33 -7.91 2.05
N VAL A 44 -0.05 -8.26 1.95
CA VAL A 44 1.06 -7.46 2.49
C VAL A 44 1.77 -6.74 1.35
N LEU A 45 1.85 -5.41 1.45
CA LEU A 45 2.58 -4.56 0.52
C LEU A 45 3.92 -4.17 1.11
N LYS A 46 5.01 -4.46 0.41
CA LYS A 46 6.37 -4.07 0.83
C LYS A 46 7.01 -3.20 -0.23
N TYR A 47 7.44 -2.00 0.14
CA TYR A 47 8.21 -1.15 -0.77
C TYR A 47 9.58 -1.78 -1.04
N ILE A 48 9.91 -1.96 -2.33
CA ILE A 48 11.23 -2.38 -2.78
C ILE A 48 11.97 -1.11 -3.24
N LYS A 49 13.07 -0.80 -2.57
CA LYS A 49 13.95 0.32 -2.93
C LYS A 49 14.84 -0.04 -4.11
#